data_AF-A0A957QFP2-F1
#
_entry.id   AF-A0A957QFP2-F1
#
_cell.length_a   1.000
_cell.length_b   1.000
_cell.length_c   1.000
_cell.angle_alpha   90.00
_cell.angle_beta   90.00
_cell.angle_gamma   90.00
#
_symmetry.space_group_name_H-M   'P 1'
#
loop_
_entity.id
_entity.type
_entity.pdbx_description
1 polymer ?
#
loop_
_entity_poly.entity_id
_entity_poly.type
_entity_poly.pdbx_seq_one_letter_code
_entity_poly.pdbx_strand_id
1 'polypeptide(L)'
;YFMKFYEAAKYYYTGGMHEPGSALSLTSNKSWWGTLSDFEKAAITAAALEENANSYYEAMALNGEYLQKLVDEQGVEVRSFNEDVWDAFGEASAEVFAETRDHSPLAAEVDDAAQAKMREIGTGIALFEGQFVNQRNRVLGLG
;
A
#
# COMPACT_ATOMS: atom_id res chain seq x y z
N TYR A 1 17.15 -7.49 10.54
CA TYR A 1 16.49 -6.23 10.10
C TYR A 1 16.16 -5.41 11.33
N PHE A 2 16.21 -4.08 11.23
CA PHE A 2 16.35 -3.16 12.37
C PHE A 2 15.38 -3.37 13.54
N MET A 3 14.09 -3.61 13.26
CA MET A 3 13.04 -3.71 14.30
C MET A 3 12.92 -5.08 14.97
N LYS A 4 13.49 -6.14 14.38
CA LYS A 4 13.60 -7.48 14.99
C LYS A 4 12.29 -8.15 15.48
N PHE A 5 11.14 -7.82 14.90
CA PHE A 5 9.86 -8.44 15.32
C PHE A 5 9.83 -9.97 15.27
N TYR A 6 10.63 -10.58 14.39
CA TYR A 6 10.79 -12.04 14.29
C TYR A 6 11.33 -12.70 15.57
N GLU A 7 11.90 -11.93 16.52
CA GLU A 7 12.31 -12.44 17.84
C GLU A 7 11.10 -12.77 18.73
N ALA A 8 9.99 -12.06 18.56
CA ALA A 8 8.76 -12.21 19.36
C ALA A 8 7.59 -12.85 18.59
N ALA A 9 7.53 -12.68 17.27
CA ALA A 9 6.42 -13.16 16.43
C ALA A 9 6.95 -13.92 15.21
N LYS A 10 6.59 -15.21 15.10
CA LYS A 10 7.01 -16.07 13.98
C LYS A 10 6.05 -16.07 12.80
N TYR A 11 4.78 -15.77 13.01
CA TYR A 11 3.79 -15.73 11.94
C TYR A 11 3.76 -14.36 11.27
N TYR A 12 4.05 -14.33 9.97
CA TYR A 12 3.98 -13.12 9.16
C TYR A 12 2.84 -13.25 8.14
N TYR A 13 1.72 -12.56 8.41
CA TYR A 13 0.57 -12.53 7.51
C TYR A 13 0.78 -11.54 6.36
N THR A 14 0.58 -12.01 5.14
CA THR A 14 0.65 -11.23 3.90
C THR A 14 -0.72 -10.69 3.49
N GLY A 15 -0.76 -9.90 2.41
CA GLY A 15 -1.98 -9.34 1.84
C GLY A 15 -2.33 -7.94 2.37
N GLY A 16 -1.80 -7.55 3.54
CA GLY A 16 -1.77 -6.16 4.00
C GLY A 16 -3.11 -5.43 3.89
N MET A 17 -4.24 -6.08 4.25
CA MET A 17 -5.60 -5.54 4.06
C MET A 17 -5.74 -4.09 4.54
N HIS A 18 -5.17 -3.79 5.71
CA HIS A 18 -5.22 -2.48 6.35
C HIS A 18 -4.46 -1.39 5.58
N GLU A 19 -3.44 -1.76 4.80
CA GLU A 19 -2.56 -0.81 4.12
C GLU A 19 -1.86 -1.48 2.91
N PRO A 20 -2.56 -1.63 1.77
CA PRO A 20 -2.03 -2.36 0.60
C PRO A 20 -0.97 -1.57 -0.20
N GLY A 21 -0.76 -0.29 0.12
CA GLY A 21 0.22 0.58 -0.53
C GLY A 21 0.33 1.93 0.17
N SER A 22 1.28 2.05 1.09
CA SER A 22 1.55 3.29 1.83
C SER A 22 2.16 4.36 0.92
N ALA A 23 1.40 5.42 0.62
CA ALA A 23 1.95 6.62 0.01
C ALA A 23 2.36 7.61 1.10
N LEU A 24 3.67 7.82 1.28
CA LEU A 24 4.17 8.86 2.18
C LEU A 24 3.87 10.25 1.60
N SER A 25 3.61 11.21 2.48
CA SER A 25 3.31 12.59 2.11
C SER A 25 4.33 13.55 2.70
N LEU A 26 4.81 14.49 1.90
CA LEU A 26 5.55 15.66 2.37
C LEU A 26 4.57 16.82 2.57
N THR A 27 4.50 17.33 3.79
CA THR A 27 3.68 18.51 4.12
C THR A 27 4.56 19.65 4.61
N SER A 28 4.18 20.88 4.30
CA SER A 28 4.89 22.08 4.75
C SER A 28 3.95 23.09 5.42
N ASN A 29 4.50 23.95 6.27
CA ASN A 29 3.73 25.05 6.82
C ASN A 29 3.33 26.02 5.70
N LYS A 30 2.03 26.33 5.60
CA LYS A 30 1.49 27.18 4.54
C LYS A 30 2.10 28.58 4.50
N SER A 31 2.38 29.19 5.66
CA SER A 31 2.98 30.53 5.73
C SER A 31 4.41 30.53 5.22
N TRP A 32 5.22 29.54 5.61
CA TRP A 32 6.58 29.37 5.09
C TRP A 32 6.59 29.08 3.59
N TRP A 33 5.76 28.13 3.14
CA TRP A 33 5.63 27.83 1.71
C TRP A 33 5.28 29.06 0.88
N GLY A 34 4.42 29.94 1.42
CA GLY A 34 4.05 31.21 0.80
C GLY A 34 5.21 32.18 0.60
N THR A 35 6.28 32.10 1.41
CA THR A 35 7.47 32.96 1.29
C THR A 35 8.43 32.54 0.17
N LEU A 36 8.31 31.32 -0.34
CA LEU A 36 9.21 30.77 -1.34
C LEU A 36 8.92 31.34 -2.73
N SER A 37 9.98 31.52 -3.51
CA SER A 37 9.90 31.80 -4.94
C SER A 37 9.30 30.62 -5.71
N ASP A 38 8.83 30.88 -6.94
CA ASP A 38 8.29 29.82 -7.80
C ASP A 38 9.35 28.75 -8.12
N PHE A 39 10.61 29.15 -8.26
CA PHE A 39 11.71 28.22 -8.47
C PHE A 39 11.93 27.31 -7.26
N GLU A 40 11.93 27.85 -6.04
CA GLU A 40 12.10 27.05 -4.81
C GLU A 40 10.93 26.08 -4.60
N LYS A 41 9.69 26.54 -4.82
CA LYS A 41 8.50 25.67 -4.78
C LYS A 41 8.61 24.54 -5.80
N ALA A 42 9.02 24.86 -7.02
CA ALA A 42 9.19 23.86 -8.08
C ALA A 42 10.30 22.86 -7.74
N ALA A 43 11.43 23.32 -7.22
CA ALA A 43 12.55 22.46 -6.82
C ALA A 43 12.15 21.48 -5.70
N ILE A 44 11.47 21.96 -4.66
CA ILE A 44 10.98 21.09 -3.57
C ILE A 44 9.93 20.10 -4.09
N THR A 45 9.01 20.56 -4.93
CA THR A 45 7.97 19.69 -5.51
C THR A 45 8.59 18.58 -6.36
N ALA A 46 9.57 18.92 -7.21
CA ALA A 46 10.27 17.93 -8.03
C ALA A 46 11.02 16.90 -7.18
N ALA A 47 11.75 17.35 -6.15
CA ALA A 47 12.45 16.45 -5.24
C ALA A 47 11.49 15.53 -4.48
N ALA A 48 10.34 16.04 -4.02
CA ALA A 48 9.34 15.25 -3.32
C ALA A 48 8.68 14.20 -4.22
N LEU A 49 8.39 14.55 -5.48
CA LEU A 49 7.84 13.61 -6.46
C LEU A 49 8.84 12.50 -6.81
N GLU A 50 10.11 12.86 -7.01
CA GLU A 50 11.18 11.89 -7.30
C GLU A 50 11.39 10.92 -6.13
N GLU A 51 11.44 11.43 -4.89
CA GLU A 51 11.59 10.58 -3.71
C GLU A 51 10.37 9.68 -3.48
N ASN A 52 9.16 10.21 -3.71
CA ASN A 52 7.94 9.40 -3.62
C ASN A 52 7.98 8.22 -4.60
N ALA A 53 8.42 8.43 -5.84
CA ALA A 53 8.59 7.36 -6.82
C ALA A 53 9.74 6.41 -6.44
N ASN A 54 10.90 6.94 -6.06
CA ASN A 54 12.08 6.16 -5.73
C ASN A 54 11.86 5.23 -4.53
N SER A 55 11.17 5.71 -3.48
CA SER A 55 10.87 4.92 -2.29
C SER A 55 10.06 3.64 -2.61
N TYR A 56 9.12 3.73 -3.56
CA TYR A 56 8.35 2.57 -4.01
C TYR A 56 9.25 1.54 -4.72
N TYR A 57 10.13 1.99 -5.63
CA TYR A 57 11.02 1.10 -6.36
C TYR A 57 12.08 0.46 -5.45
N GLU A 58 12.61 1.20 -4.49
CA GLU A 58 13.50 0.66 -3.47
C GLU A 58 12.82 -0.43 -2.65
N ALA A 59 11.59 -0.18 -2.17
CA ALA A 59 10.82 -1.18 -1.42
C ALA A 59 10.56 -2.44 -2.27
N MET A 60 10.19 -2.30 -3.54
CA MET A 60 9.99 -3.44 -4.45
C MET A 60 11.27 -4.25 -4.68
N ALA A 61 12.43 -3.59 -4.83
CA ALA A 61 13.70 -4.27 -5.01
C ALA A 61 14.14 -5.04 -3.76
N LEU A 62 13.89 -4.49 -2.57
CA LEU A 62 14.39 -5.02 -1.29
C LEU A 62 13.42 -6.01 -0.63
N ASN A 63 12.11 -5.90 -0.85
CA ASN A 63 11.11 -6.71 -0.15
C ASN A 63 11.30 -8.22 -0.37
N GLY A 64 11.60 -8.65 -1.61
CA GLY A 64 11.85 -10.05 -1.91
C GLY A 64 13.09 -10.60 -1.21
N GLU A 65 14.19 -9.85 -1.23
CA GLU A 65 15.44 -10.21 -0.55
C GLU A 65 15.23 -10.37 0.97
N TYR A 66 14.59 -9.38 1.60
CA TYR A 66 14.41 -9.41 3.05
C TYR A 66 13.36 -10.40 3.52
N LEU A 67 12.32 -10.66 2.72
CA LEU A 67 11.37 -11.74 3.02
C LEU A 67 12.09 -13.10 3.01
N GLN A 68 12.95 -13.36 2.02
CA GLN A 68 13.71 -14.62 1.95
C GLN A 68 14.61 -14.79 3.18
N LYS A 69 15.33 -13.74 3.57
CA LYS A 69 16.19 -13.79 4.76
C LYS A 69 15.36 -14.00 6.04
N LEU A 70 14.18 -13.38 6.17
CA LEU A 70 13.27 -13.61 7.32
C LEU A 70 12.89 -15.09 7.44
N VAL A 71 12.55 -15.73 6.32
CA VAL A 71 12.18 -17.14 6.28
C VAL A 71 13.38 -18.03 6.57
N ASP A 72 14.45 -17.90 5.78
CA ASP A 72 15.58 -18.84 5.80
C ASP A 72 16.45 -18.71 7.05
N GLU A 73 16.70 -17.48 7.50
CA GLU A 73 17.66 -17.21 8.58
C GLU A 73 16.97 -17.07 9.94
N GLN A 74 15.71 -16.60 9.98
CA GLN A 74 15.01 -16.27 11.22
C GLN A 74 13.83 -17.20 11.52
N GLY A 75 13.51 -18.13 10.61
CA GLY A 75 12.43 -19.10 10.77
C GLY A 75 11.04 -18.45 10.82
N VAL A 76 10.84 -17.33 10.11
CA VAL A 76 9.52 -16.71 9.97
C VAL A 76 8.64 -17.58 9.07
N GLU A 77 7.40 -17.77 9.49
CA GLU A 77 6.39 -18.52 8.78
C GLU A 77 5.41 -17.56 8.09
N VAL A 78 5.50 -17.49 6.76
CA VAL A 78 4.59 -16.69 5.94
C VAL A 78 3.21 -17.33 5.94
N ARG A 79 2.19 -16.51 6.17
CA ARG A 79 0.78 -16.92 6.25
C ARG A 79 -0.10 -16.01 5.41
N SER A 80 -1.28 -16.50 5.09
CA SER A 80 -2.37 -15.69 4.54
C SER A 80 -3.63 -15.96 5.35
N PHE A 81 -4.49 -14.96 5.46
CA PHE A 81 -5.82 -15.14 6.01
C PHE A 81 -6.65 -16.05 5.09
N ASN A 82 -7.57 -16.81 5.67
CA ASN A 82 -8.52 -17.62 4.91
C ASN A 82 -9.64 -16.74 4.31
N GLU A 83 -10.48 -17.35 3.48
CA GLU A 83 -11.59 -16.67 2.80
C GLU A 83 -12.56 -16.03 3.80
N ASP A 84 -12.97 -16.76 4.86
CA ASP A 84 -13.88 -16.22 5.89
C ASP A 84 -13.37 -14.92 6.53
N VAL A 85 -12.06 -14.81 6.78
CA VAL A 85 -11.46 -13.60 7.37
C VAL A 85 -11.39 -12.47 6.33
N TRP A 86 -11.09 -12.78 5.07
CA TRP A 86 -11.13 -11.79 3.99
C TRP A 86 -12.54 -11.24 3.75
N ASP A 87 -13.54 -12.11 3.78
CA ASP A 87 -14.95 -11.72 3.65
C ASP A 87 -15.37 -10.82 4.83
N ALA A 88 -15.02 -11.21 6.05
CA ALA A 88 -15.27 -10.40 7.25
C ALA A 88 -14.57 -9.02 7.18
N PHE A 89 -13.35 -8.94 6.63
CA PHE A 89 -12.68 -7.66 6.39
C PHE A 89 -13.44 -6.80 5.39
N GLY A 90 -13.97 -7.39 4.32
CA GLY A 90 -14.77 -6.69 3.32
C GLY A 90 -16.06 -6.11 3.91
N GLU A 91 -16.79 -6.93 4.69
CA GLU A 91 -18.02 -6.50 5.37
C GLU A 91 -17.76 -5.35 6.35
N ALA A 92 -16.79 -5.51 7.26
CA ALA A 92 -16.45 -4.48 8.24
C ALA A 92 -15.93 -3.19 7.58
N SER A 93 -15.14 -3.31 6.50
CA SER A 93 -14.66 -2.14 5.77
C SER A 93 -15.81 -1.35 5.14
N ALA A 94 -16.82 -2.04 4.58
CA ALA A 94 -17.98 -1.39 4.01
C ALA A 94 -18.78 -0.59 5.05
N GLU A 95 -18.92 -1.13 6.27
CA GLU A 95 -19.55 -0.43 7.39
C GLU A 95 -18.77 0.82 7.80
N VAL A 96 -17.45 0.71 7.95
CA VAL A 96 -16.57 1.85 8.31
C VAL A 96 -16.61 2.95 7.25
N PHE A 97 -16.61 2.60 5.96
CA PHE A 97 -16.75 3.59 4.89
C PHE A 97 -18.12 4.27 4.94
N ALA A 98 -19.20 3.51 5.17
CA ALA A 98 -20.54 4.10 5.31
C ALA A 98 -20.61 5.11 6.47
N GLU A 99 -20.11 4.75 7.66
CA GLU A 99 -20.05 5.65 8.81
C GLU A 99 -19.17 6.89 8.53
N THR A 100 -18.02 6.70 7.89
CA THR A 100 -17.10 7.79 7.55
C THR A 100 -17.74 8.80 6.61
N ARG A 101 -18.49 8.32 5.61
CA ARG A 101 -19.21 9.18 4.67
C ARG A 101 -20.26 10.04 5.35
N ASP A 102 -20.96 9.49 6.35
CA ASP A 102 -22.00 10.21 7.10
C ASP A 102 -21.44 11.35 7.97
N HIS A 103 -20.13 11.37 8.21
CA HIS A 103 -19.48 12.41 9.00
C HIS A 103 -19.59 13.82 8.37
N SER A 104 -19.45 13.94 7.04
CA SER A 104 -19.52 15.24 6.36
C SER A 104 -19.71 15.12 4.84
N PRO A 105 -20.21 16.18 4.17
CA PRO A 105 -20.27 16.22 2.71
C PRO A 105 -18.91 16.01 2.03
N LEU A 106 -17.82 16.50 2.64
CA LEU A 106 -16.46 16.30 2.12
C LEU A 106 -16.02 14.84 2.24
N ALA A 107 -16.34 14.16 3.34
CA ALA A 107 -16.02 12.76 3.52
C ALA A 107 -16.76 11.88 2.49
N ALA A 108 -18.04 12.19 2.25
CA ALA A 108 -18.82 11.54 1.21
C ALA A 108 -18.21 11.75 -0.20
N GLU A 109 -17.81 12.99 -0.53
CA GLU A 109 -17.18 13.32 -1.82
C GLU A 109 -15.85 12.56 -2.02
N VAL A 110 -15.00 12.53 -1.00
CA VAL A 110 -13.70 11.85 -1.06
C VAL A 110 -13.88 10.34 -1.20
N ASP A 111 -14.78 9.73 -0.41
CA ASP A 111 -15.03 8.30 -0.53
C ASP A 111 -15.64 7.93 -1.88
N ASP A 112 -16.62 8.70 -2.39
CA ASP A 112 -17.18 8.47 -3.74
C ASP A 112 -16.10 8.46 -4.82
N ALA A 113 -15.21 9.44 -4.79
CA ALA A 113 -14.10 9.54 -5.73
C ALA A 113 -13.12 8.35 -5.58
N ALA A 114 -12.74 8.02 -4.35
CA ALA A 114 -11.82 6.93 -4.06
C ALA A 114 -12.39 5.57 -4.49
N GLN A 115 -13.65 5.28 -4.13
CA GLN A 115 -14.37 4.06 -4.46
C GLN A 115 -14.55 3.87 -5.96
N ALA A 116 -14.88 4.94 -6.69
CA ALA A 116 -15.00 4.90 -8.14
C ALA A 116 -13.64 4.61 -8.80
N LYS A 117 -12.59 5.32 -8.40
CA LYS A 117 -11.25 5.15 -8.98
C LYS A 117 -10.61 3.81 -8.63
N MET A 118 -10.81 3.32 -7.42
CA MET A 118 -10.34 1.99 -7.01
C MET A 118 -10.94 0.89 -7.90
N ARG A 119 -12.25 0.95 -8.20
CA ARG A 119 -12.91 -0.02 -9.09
C ARG A 119 -12.45 0.10 -10.54
N GLU A 120 -12.34 1.32 -11.06
CA GLU A 120 -11.86 1.58 -12.42
C GLU A 120 -10.43 1.05 -12.62
N ILE A 121 -9.49 1.49 -11.77
CA ILE A 121 -8.07 1.14 -11.87
C ILE A 121 -7.87 -0.34 -11.52
N GLY A 122 -8.51 -0.82 -10.45
CA GLY A 122 -8.42 -2.21 -10.00
C GLY A 122 -8.91 -3.20 -11.05
N THR A 123 -9.96 -2.86 -11.81
CA THR A 123 -10.43 -3.68 -12.94
C THR A 123 -9.35 -3.78 -14.02
N GLY A 124 -8.66 -2.68 -14.34
CA GLY A 124 -7.51 -2.69 -15.24
C GLY A 124 -6.41 -3.63 -14.73
N ILE A 125 -5.95 -3.41 -13.50
CA ILE A 125 -4.88 -4.22 -12.88
C ILE A 125 -5.24 -5.71 -12.90
N ALA A 126 -6.48 -6.07 -12.55
CA ALA A 126 -6.92 -7.46 -12.53
C ALA A 126 -6.86 -8.13 -13.92
N LEU A 127 -7.31 -7.42 -14.96
CA LEU A 127 -7.39 -7.95 -16.32
C LEU A 127 -6.04 -7.98 -17.06
N PHE A 128 -5.10 -7.10 -16.69
CA PHE A 128 -3.78 -7.00 -17.30
C PHE A 128 -2.69 -7.62 -16.40
N GLU A 129 -2.09 -6.84 -15.51
CA GLU A 129 -0.93 -7.23 -14.71
C GLU A 129 -1.24 -8.44 -13.82
N GLY A 130 -2.39 -8.42 -13.15
CA GLY A 130 -2.85 -9.50 -12.27
C GLY A 130 -2.99 -10.81 -13.03
N GLN A 131 -3.60 -10.78 -14.22
CA GLN A 131 -3.71 -11.97 -15.06
C GLN A 131 -2.33 -12.50 -15.45
N PHE A 132 -1.43 -11.64 -15.94
CA PHE A 132 -0.08 -12.09 -16.31
C PHE A 132 0.69 -12.66 -15.10
N VAL A 133 0.68 -11.96 -13.96
CA VAL A 133 1.37 -12.40 -12.73
C VAL A 133 0.84 -13.75 -12.27
N ASN A 134 -0.48 -13.94 -12.24
CA ASN A 134 -1.10 -15.21 -11.85
C ASN A 134 -0.69 -16.36 -12.78
N GLN A 135 -0.73 -16.16 -14.11
CA GLN A 135 -0.34 -17.21 -15.06
C GLN A 135 1.16 -17.50 -15.00
N ARG A 136 2.01 -16.47 -14.90
CA ARG A 136 3.47 -16.60 -14.78
C ARG A 136 3.83 -17.38 -13.52
N ASN A 137 3.28 -17.01 -12.37
CA ASN A 137 3.57 -17.66 -11.10
C ASN A 137 3.13 -19.13 -11.11
N ARG A 138 1.94 -19.44 -11.67
CA ARG A 138 1.49 -20.83 -11.86
C ARG A 138 2.46 -21.67 -12.67
N VAL A 139 2.98 -21.15 -13.79
CA VAL A 139 3.92 -21.87 -14.66
C VAL A 139 5.27 -22.10 -13.98
N LEU A 140 5.72 -21.13 -13.19
CA LEU A 140 7.00 -21.19 -12.49
C LEU A 140 6.92 -21.92 -11.13
N GLY A 141 5.73 -22.32 -10.68
CA GLY A 141 5.54 -22.91 -9.36
C GLY A 141 5.86 -21.92 -8.22
N LEU A 142 5.58 -20.63 -8.42
CA LEU A 142 5.74 -19.59 -7.41
C LEU A 142 4.43 -19.41 -6.64
N GLY A 143 4.52 -19.40 -5.31
CA GLY A 143 3.39 -19.39 -4.39
C GLY A 143 3.19 -20.75 -3.73
#